data_AF-A0A815BT16-F1
#
_entry.id   AF-A0A815BT16-F1
#
_cell.length_a   1.000
_cell.length_b   1.000
_cell.length_c   1.000
_cell.angle_alpha   90.00
_cell.angle_beta   90.00
_cell.angle_gamma   90.00
#
_symmetry.space_group_name_H-M   'P 1'
#
loop_
_entity.id
_entity.type
_entity.pdbx_description
1 polymer ?
#
loop_
_entity_poly.entity_id
_entity_poly.type
_entity_poly.pdbx_seq_one_letter_code
_entity_poly.pdbx_strand_id
1 'polypeptide(L)'
;MDLRKRSGRKKPQFAHQLWNIYERVADDLPRSSNSAEGWHSASANRVSISHPTVAKLADKIRREQSKFEVDIAQIRQGHEPNQRKRRIENAMIELNVW
;
A
#
# COMPACT_ATOMS: atom_id res chain seq x y z
N MET A 1 -26.30 4.42 -41.21
CA MET A 1 -26.97 4.48 -39.89
C MET A 1 -26.72 3.16 -39.18
N ASP A 2 -25.81 3.11 -38.20
CA ASP A 2 -25.52 1.91 -37.39
C ASP A 2 -26.10 2.12 -35.98
N LEU A 3 -27.30 1.59 -35.73
CA LEU A 3 -27.95 1.59 -34.41
C LEU A 3 -27.57 0.31 -33.67
N ARG A 4 -26.34 0.25 -33.16
CA ARG A 4 -26.00 -0.73 -32.11
C ARG A 4 -26.83 -0.37 -30.87
N LYS A 5 -27.96 -1.07 -30.70
CA LYS A 5 -28.71 -1.10 -29.44
C LYS A 5 -27.74 -1.55 -28.35
N ARG A 6 -27.17 -0.60 -27.62
CA ARG A 6 -26.41 -0.87 -26.41
C ARG A 6 -27.40 -1.47 -25.41
N SER A 7 -27.42 -2.81 -25.33
CA SER A 7 -28.07 -3.51 -24.23
C SER A 7 -27.63 -2.82 -22.94
N GLY A 8 -28.57 -2.22 -22.22
CA GLY A 8 -28.28 -1.40 -21.05
C GLY A 8 -27.40 -2.17 -20.07
N ARG A 9 -26.50 -1.45 -19.37
CA ARG A 9 -25.60 -2.05 -18.38
C ARG A 9 -26.44 -2.90 -17.41
N LYS A 10 -26.18 -4.21 -17.37
CA LYS A 10 -26.82 -5.10 -16.40
C LYS A 10 -26.57 -4.55 -15.00
N LYS A 11 -27.62 -4.55 -14.16
CA LYS A 11 -27.49 -4.16 -12.76
C LYS A 11 -26.45 -5.06 -12.10
N PRO A 12 -25.55 -4.51 -11.26
CA PRO A 12 -24.53 -5.32 -10.60
C PRO A 12 -25.19 -6.36 -9.69
N GLN A 13 -24.59 -7.54 -9.61
CA GLN A 13 -25.08 -8.64 -8.77
C GLN A 13 -25.01 -8.30 -7.28
N PHE A 14 -24.06 -7.44 -6.91
CA PHE A 14 -23.87 -6.97 -5.54
C PHE A 14 -24.05 -5.46 -5.48
N ALA A 15 -24.72 -4.99 -4.43
CA ALA A 15 -24.85 -3.57 -4.13
C ALA A 15 -23.46 -2.93 -4.01
N HIS A 16 -23.32 -1.68 -4.45
CA HIS A 16 -22.04 -0.98 -4.41
C HIS A 16 -21.48 -0.91 -2.99
N GLN A 17 -22.34 -0.82 -1.97
CA GLN A 17 -21.97 -0.82 -0.55
C GLN A 17 -21.18 -2.06 -0.11
N LEU A 18 -21.31 -3.17 -0.83
CA LEU A 18 -20.60 -4.42 -0.52
C LEU A 18 -19.24 -4.52 -1.23
N TRP A 19 -18.87 -3.53 -2.04
CA TRP A 19 -17.61 -3.56 -2.76
C TRP A 19 -16.49 -3.08 -1.83
N ASN A 20 -15.36 -3.78 -1.84
CA ASN A 20 -14.17 -3.43 -1.04
C ASN A 20 -13.63 -2.01 -1.29
N ILE A 21 -14.09 -1.33 -2.35
CA ILE A 21 -13.70 0.03 -2.73
C ILE A 21 -14.80 1.06 -2.48
N TYR A 22 -15.97 0.67 -1.96
CA TYR A 22 -17.13 1.54 -1.82
C TYR A 22 -16.81 2.78 -1.00
N GLU A 23 -16.29 2.58 0.21
CA GLU A 23 -15.94 3.66 1.13
C GLU A 23 -14.86 4.56 0.52
N ARG A 24 -13.86 3.99 -0.15
CA ARG A 24 -12.86 4.80 -0.89
C ARG A 24 -13.48 5.71 -1.93
N VAL A 25 -14.46 5.20 -2.68
CA VAL A 25 -15.15 5.98 -3.70
C VAL A 25 -16.06 7.03 -3.06
N ALA A 26 -16.69 6.72 -1.93
CA ALA A 26 -17.51 7.66 -1.18
C ALA A 26 -16.68 8.79 -0.55
N ASP A 27 -15.48 8.47 -0.06
CA ASP A 27 -14.56 9.38 0.62
C ASP A 27 -13.60 10.13 -0.33
N ASP A 28 -13.78 9.99 -1.66
CA ASP A 28 -12.91 10.54 -2.70
C ASP A 28 -11.42 10.25 -2.49
N LEU A 29 -11.11 9.06 -1.95
CA LEU A 29 -9.74 8.65 -1.68
C LEU A 29 -9.01 8.27 -2.98
N PRO A 30 -7.67 8.46 -3.04
CA PRO A 30 -6.88 8.08 -4.20
C PRO A 30 -7.14 6.63 -4.63
N ARG A 31 -7.31 6.42 -5.94
CA ARG A 31 -7.49 5.09 -6.53
C ARG A 31 -6.25 4.20 -6.39
N SER A 32 -5.07 4.79 -6.21
CA SER A 32 -3.81 4.05 -6.16
C SER A 32 -3.58 3.46 -4.77
N SER A 33 -3.51 2.13 -4.71
CA SER A 33 -3.06 1.36 -3.55
C SER A 33 -1.53 1.37 -3.39
N ASN A 34 -0.82 2.30 -4.01
CA ASN A 34 0.64 2.29 -4.09
C ASN A 34 1.33 2.23 -2.70
N SER A 35 0.79 2.91 -1.70
CA SER A 35 1.31 2.82 -0.32
C SER A 35 1.07 1.44 0.30
N ALA A 36 -0.09 0.82 0.03
CA ALA A 36 -0.40 -0.53 0.49
C ALA A 36 0.43 -1.59 -0.24
N GLU A 37 0.64 -1.42 -1.54
CA GLU A 37 1.53 -2.27 -2.37
C GLU A 37 2.99 -2.13 -1.92
N GLY A 38 3.44 -0.91 -1.67
CA GLY A 38 4.76 -0.64 -1.11
C GLY A 38 4.95 -1.29 0.25
N TRP A 39 3.92 -1.24 1.10
CA TRP A 39 3.91 -1.94 2.38
C TRP A 39 3.95 -3.46 2.21
N HIS A 40 3.12 -4.04 1.35
CA HIS A 40 3.12 -5.49 1.07
C HIS A 40 4.47 -5.98 0.53
N SER A 41 5.10 -5.22 -0.37
CA SER A 41 6.43 -5.55 -0.88
C SER A 41 7.50 -5.49 0.22
N ALA A 42 7.47 -4.45 1.06
CA ALA A 42 8.38 -4.33 2.19
C ALA A 42 8.15 -5.43 3.24
N SER A 43 6.90 -5.78 3.55
CA SER A 43 6.56 -6.79 4.54
C SER A 43 6.94 -8.19 4.06
N ALA A 44 6.68 -8.53 2.79
CA ALA A 44 7.14 -9.78 2.18
C ALA A 44 8.66 -9.93 2.27
N ASN A 45 9.40 -8.86 1.97
CA ASN A 45 10.87 -8.83 2.11
C ASN A 45 11.35 -9.04 3.56
N ARG A 46 10.59 -8.58 4.57
CA ARG A 46 10.95 -8.76 6.00
C ARG A 46 10.54 -10.11 6.57
N VAL A 47 9.43 -10.67 6.09
CA VAL A 47 9.02 -12.04 6.40
C VAL A 47 10.07 -13.00 5.85
N SER A 48 10.55 -12.76 4.61
CA SER A 48 11.67 -13.44 3.95
C SER A 48 11.57 -14.96 3.95
N ILE A 49 10.35 -15.50 3.99
CA ILE A 49 10.05 -16.94 4.01
C ILE A 49 8.90 -17.17 3.02
N SER A 50 9.10 -18.05 2.04
CA SER A 50 8.10 -18.35 1.00
C SER A 50 6.84 -19.03 1.58
N HIS A 51 7.03 -19.97 2.50
CA HIS A 51 5.95 -20.77 3.11
C HIS A 51 6.12 -20.85 4.63
N PRO A 52 5.88 -19.76 5.37
CA PRO A 52 5.96 -19.78 6.82
C PRO A 52 4.84 -20.63 7.40
N THR A 53 5.13 -21.37 8.46
CA THR A 53 4.06 -21.94 9.30
C THR A 53 3.25 -20.80 9.93
N VAL A 54 2.00 -21.08 10.30
CA VAL A 54 1.11 -20.07 10.92
C VAL A 54 1.78 -19.39 12.11
N ALA A 55 2.47 -20.15 12.96
CA ALA A 55 3.20 -19.60 14.11
C ALA A 55 4.31 -18.61 13.70
N LYS A 56 5.15 -18.98 12.70
CA LYS A 56 6.21 -18.10 12.19
C LYS A 56 5.64 -16.84 11.54
N LEU A 57 4.53 -16.97 10.83
CA LEU A 57 3.84 -15.83 10.23
C LEU A 57 3.29 -14.90 11.31
N ALA A 58 2.62 -15.43 12.33
CA ALA A 58 2.09 -14.66 13.44
C ALA A 58 3.19 -13.90 14.20
N ASP A 59 4.33 -14.55 14.46
CA ASP A 59 5.48 -13.91 15.08
C ASP A 59 6.04 -12.75 14.24
N LYS A 60 6.10 -12.92 12.91
CA LYS A 60 6.55 -11.86 12.00
C LYS A 60 5.57 -10.69 11.97
N ILE A 61 4.27 -10.96 11.89
CA ILE A 61 3.23 -9.94 11.93
C ILE A 61 3.28 -9.16 13.25
N ARG A 62 3.42 -9.86 14.39
CA ARG A 62 3.54 -9.22 15.70
C ARG A 62 4.75 -8.27 15.76
N ARG A 63 5.90 -8.68 15.22
CA ARG A 63 7.10 -7.81 15.17
C ARG A 63 6.90 -6.57 14.30
N GLU A 64 6.26 -6.72 13.13
CA GLU A 64 5.92 -5.58 12.28
C GLU A 64 4.95 -4.62 12.99
N GLN A 65 3.92 -5.15 13.67
CA GLN A 65 2.98 -4.34 14.45
C GLN A 65 3.67 -3.56 15.57
N SER A 66 4.52 -4.20 16.37
CA SER A 66 5.27 -3.50 17.42
C SER A 66 6.15 -2.38 16.88
N LYS A 67 6.73 -2.56 15.69
CA LYS A 67 7.48 -1.49 15.03
C LYS A 67 6.57 -0.33 14.62
N PHE A 68 5.40 -0.60 14.06
CA PHE A 68 4.44 0.45 13.72
C PHE A 68 3.98 1.25 14.93
N GLU A 69 3.76 0.61 16.06
CA GLU A 69 3.37 1.30 17.29
C GLU A 69 4.44 2.28 17.75
N VAL A 70 5.72 1.90 17.65
CA VAL A 70 6.84 2.80 17.93
C VAL A 70 6.88 3.96 16.92
N ASP A 71 6.78 3.66 15.62
CA ASP A 71 6.81 4.69 14.57
C ASP A 71 5.64 5.69 14.74
N ILE A 72 4.42 5.20 15.04
CA ILE A 72 3.24 6.04 15.31
C ILE A 72 3.44 6.89 16.56
N ALA A 73 4.01 6.33 17.63
CA ALA A 73 4.29 7.08 18.85
C ALA A 73 5.29 8.21 18.59
N GLN A 74 6.34 7.96 17.81
CA GLN A 74 7.31 8.97 17.41
C GLN A 74 6.67 10.08 16.57
N ILE A 75 5.88 9.71 15.56
CA ILE A 75 5.15 10.67 14.72
C ILE A 75 4.22 11.54 15.56
N ARG A 76 3.49 10.95 16.51
CA ARG A 76 2.61 11.68 17.45
C ARG A 76 3.38 12.64 18.35
N GLN A 77 4.63 12.34 18.68
CA GLN A 77 5.54 13.22 19.42
C GLN A 77 6.16 14.32 18.54
N GLY A 78 5.85 14.36 17.25
CA GLY A 78 6.39 15.33 16.30
C GLY A 78 7.77 14.95 15.75
N HIS A 79 8.25 13.73 15.99
CA HIS A 79 9.45 13.25 15.32
C HIS A 79 9.16 12.97 13.84
N GLU A 80 10.03 13.46 12.96
CA GLU A 80 9.92 13.15 11.55
C GLU A 80 10.36 11.70 11.26
N PRO A 81 9.59 10.93 10.48
CA PRO A 81 10.00 9.60 10.07
C PRO A 81 11.27 9.69 9.21
N ASN A 82 12.27 8.87 9.55
CA ASN A 82 13.56 8.86 8.86
C ASN A 82 13.39 8.42 7.39
N GLN A 83 13.21 9.39 6.50
CA GLN A 83 13.16 9.15 5.07
C GLN A 83 14.58 8.90 4.57
N ARG A 84 14.89 7.64 4.28
CA ARG A 84 16.16 7.27 3.64
C ARG A 84 16.23 7.90 2.25
N LYS A 85 16.85 9.08 2.15
CA LYS A 85 17.28 9.71 0.89
C LYS A 85 18.37 8.82 0.28
N ARG A 86 18.03 7.84 -0.57
CA ARG A 86 19.04 6.91 -1.11
C ARG A 86 19.02 6.70 -2.61
N ARG A 87 18.25 7.49 -3.38
CA ARG A 87 18.28 7.42 -4.85
C ARG A 87 18.52 8.75 -5.55
N ILE A 88 18.07 9.88 -4.99
CA ILE A 88 18.27 11.18 -5.64
C ILE A 88 19.68 11.71 -5.42
N GLU A 89 20.24 11.58 -4.21
CA GLU A 89 21.61 12.05 -3.90
C GLU A 89 22.69 11.33 -4.73
N ASN A 90 22.60 9.99 -4.89
CA ASN A 90 23.57 9.26 -5.72
C ASN A 90 23.44 9.60 -7.22
N ALA A 91 22.22 9.77 -7.73
CA ALA A 91 22.00 10.17 -9.12
C ALA A 91 22.45 11.62 -9.41
N MET A 92 22.30 12.52 -8.42
CA MET A 92 22.82 13.89 -8.52
C MET A 92 24.36 13.94 -8.44
N ILE A 93 24.99 13.03 -7.69
CA ILE A 93 26.46 12.90 -7.68
C ILE A 93 26.96 12.35 -9.03
N GLU A 94 26.30 11.36 -9.63
CA GLU A 94 26.68 10.78 -10.92
C GLU A 94 26.51 11.78 -12.10
N LEU A 95 25.54 12.69 -12.03
CA LEU A 95 25.33 13.74 -13.04
C LEU A 95 26.25 14.96 -12.90
N ASN A 96 26.94 15.11 -11.77
CA ASN A 96 27.89 16.21 -11.52
C ASN A 96 29.36 15.81 -11.75
N VAL A 97 29.59 14.57 -12.22
CA VAL A 97 30.91 14.05 -12.59
C VAL A 97 30.93 13.80 -14.11
N TRP A 98 30.58 14.84 -14.87
CA TRP A 98 30.89 15.02 -16.30
C TRP A 98 30.95 16.51 -16.60
#